data_AF-A0A165EWP9-F1
#
_entry.id   AF-A0A165EWP9-F1
#
_cell.length_a   1.000
_cell.length_b   1.000
_cell.length_c   1.000
_cell.angle_alpha   90.00
_cell.angle_beta   90.00
_cell.angle_gamma   90.00
#
_symmetry.space_group_name_H-M   'P 1'
#
loop_
_entity.id
_entity.type
_entity.pdbx_description
1 polymer ?
#
loop_
_entity_poly.entity_id
_entity_poly.type
_entity_poly.pdbx_seq_one_letter_code
_entity_poly.pdbx_strand_id
1 'polypeptide(L)' 'MPPRRAAGRGPAQLSGPGVPVNESAWQKFLRTEIYAPDKRAGNWSYVTGVGLFVGSILAVRSWGQAMVPP' A
#
# COMPACT_ATOMS: atom_id res chain seq x y z
N MET A 1 13.23 54.30 0.63
CA MET A 1 13.44 52.84 0.50
C MET A 1 12.27 52.12 1.19
N PRO A 2 11.43 51.33 0.50
CA PRO A 2 10.32 50.62 1.15
C PRO A 2 10.79 49.33 1.85
N PRO A 3 10.25 48.98 3.04
CA PRO A 3 10.59 47.74 3.74
C PRO A 3 9.89 46.52 3.13
N ARG A 4 10.68 45.45 3.02
CA ARG A 4 10.38 44.13 2.44
C ARG A 4 9.30 43.42 3.28
N ARG A 5 8.17 43.04 2.67
CA ARG A 5 7.12 42.23 3.31
C ARG A 5 7.71 40.92 3.85
N ALA A 6 7.67 40.75 5.17
CA ALA A 6 7.89 39.47 5.83
C ALA A 6 6.66 38.59 5.59
N ALA A 7 6.74 37.67 4.62
CA ALA A 7 5.78 36.60 4.45
C ALA A 7 5.95 35.60 5.61
N GLY A 8 5.26 35.85 6.71
CA GLY A 8 5.18 34.98 7.87
C GLY A 8 4.44 33.69 7.54
N ARG A 9 5.21 32.65 7.18
CA ARG A 9 5.06 31.24 7.58
C ARG A 9 3.63 30.82 8.00
N GLY A 10 2.79 30.51 7.02
CA GLY A 10 1.63 29.63 7.24
C GLY A 10 2.09 28.24 7.71
N PRO A 11 1.21 27.46 8.38
CA PRO A 11 1.58 26.14 8.87
C PRO A 11 2.11 25.31 7.71
N ALA A 12 3.25 24.66 7.92
CA ALA A 12 3.87 23.80 6.93
C ALA A 12 2.84 22.77 6.45
N GLN A 13 2.23 23.04 5.30
CA GLN A 13 1.37 22.12 4.59
C GLN A 13 2.26 20.92 4.23
N LEU A 14 2.17 19.86 5.04
CA LEU A 14 2.69 18.52 4.73
C LEU A 14 1.94 17.86 3.56
N SER A 15 1.14 18.62 2.82
CA SER A 15 0.51 18.23 1.56
C SER A 15 1.50 18.40 0.42
N GLY A 16 2.48 17.50 0.36
CA GLY A 16 3.14 17.21 -0.90
C GLY A 16 2.12 16.72 -1.94
N PRO A 17 2.33 16.96 -3.24
CA PRO A 17 1.36 16.59 -4.28
C PRO A 17 1.02 15.09 -4.17
N GLY A 18 -0.21 14.76 -3.79
CA GLY A 18 -0.74 13.39 -3.84
C GLY A 18 -0.96 12.64 -2.54
N VAL A 19 -0.83 13.25 -1.35
CA VAL A 19 -1.25 12.59 -0.09
C VAL A 19 -2.66 13.05 0.30
N PRO A 20 -3.70 12.20 0.19
CA PRO A 20 -5.04 12.57 0.60
C PRO A 20 -5.09 12.79 2.12
N VAL A 21 -5.71 13.90 2.55
CA VAL A 21 -5.81 14.34 3.95
C VAL A 21 -6.57 13.33 4.83
N ASN A 22 -7.30 12.41 4.20
CA ASN A 22 -8.20 11.41 4.75
C ASN A 22 -7.78 9.98 4.33
N GLU A 23 -6.48 9.71 4.21
CA GLU A 23 -5.96 8.38 3.88
C GLU A 23 -6.23 7.37 5.01
N SER A 24 -6.84 6.23 4.68
CA SER A 24 -7.04 5.15 5.65
C SER A 24 -5.73 4.44 5.98
N ALA A 25 -5.62 3.83 7.17
CA ALA A 25 -4.42 3.08 7.57
C ALA A 25 -4.02 2.00 6.54
N TRP A 26 -5.02 1.41 5.86
CA TRP A 26 -4.82 0.47 4.77
C TRP A 26 -4.24 1.11 3.51
N GLN A 27 -4.75 2.26 3.09
CA GLN A 27 -4.22 3.00 1.93
C GLN A 27 -2.78 3.45 2.17
N LYS A 28 -2.50 3.94 3.39
CA LYS A 28 -1.16 4.32 3.82
C LYS A 28 -0.20 3.13 3.76
N PHE A 29 -0.64 1.96 4.25
CA PHE A 29 0.11 0.70 4.17
C PHE A 29 0.41 0.30 2.72
N LEU A 30 -0.57 0.30 1.82
CA LEU A 30 -0.33 -0.01 0.42
C LEU A 30 0.71 0.93 -0.21
N ARG A 31 0.62 2.23 0.07
CA ARG A 31 1.55 3.24 -0.43
C ARG A 31 2.98 3.04 0.11
N THR A 32 3.13 2.75 1.41
CA THR A 32 4.45 2.64 2.06
C THR A 32 5.07 1.26 1.96
N GLU A 33 4.26 0.21 1.95
CA GLU A 33 4.69 -1.18 2.08
C GLU A 33 4.41 -2.03 0.87
N ILE A 34 3.70 -1.57 -0.17
CA ILE A 34 3.60 -2.33 -1.42
C ILE A 34 4.20 -1.53 -2.58
N TYR A 35 3.84 -0.25 -2.69
CA TYR A 35 4.20 0.56 -3.85
C TYR A 35 5.41 1.48 -3.63
N ALA A 36 5.98 1.53 -2.42
CA ALA A 36 7.14 2.38 -2.12
C ALA A 36 8.38 1.96 -2.94
N PRO A 37 8.97 2.87 -3.74
CA PRO A 37 10.04 2.57 -4.70
C PRO A 37 11.25 1.87 -4.07
N ASP A 38 11.63 2.23 -2.84
CA ASP A 38 12.82 1.70 -2.17
C ASP A 38 12.66 0.28 -1.62
N LYS A 39 11.43 -0.25 -1.59
CA LYS A 39 11.10 -1.55 -0.97
C LYS A 39 10.35 -2.48 -1.93
N ARG A 40 10.13 -2.08 -3.20
CA ARG A 40 9.26 -2.82 -4.15
C ARG A 40 9.63 -4.28 -4.35
N ALA A 41 10.91 -4.62 -4.42
CA ALA A 41 11.36 -6.00 -4.68
C ALA A 41 11.06 -6.95 -3.50
N GLY A 42 11.31 -6.51 -2.26
CA GLY A 42 10.99 -7.30 -1.06
C GLY A 42 9.48 -7.38 -0.82
N ASN A 43 8.78 -6.27 -1.03
CA ASN A 43 7.34 -6.18 -0.80
C ASN A 43 6.53 -7.02 -1.80
N TRP A 44 6.96 -7.10 -3.06
CA TRP A 44 6.35 -8.02 -4.02
C TRP A 44 6.49 -9.48 -3.59
N SER A 45 7.64 -9.86 -3.02
CA SER A 45 7.83 -11.23 -2.53
C SER A 45 6.84 -11.58 -1.42
N TYR A 46 6.47 -10.63 -0.55
CA TYR A 46 5.41 -10.85 0.45
C TYR A 46 4.03 -11.00 -0.19
N VAL A 47 3.66 -10.16 -1.15
CA VAL A 47 2.38 -10.27 -1.86
C VAL A 47 2.29 -11.60 -2.61
N THR A 48 3.35 -11.98 -3.32
CA THR A 48 3.43 -13.26 -4.03
C THR A 48 3.39 -14.43 -3.05
N GLY A 49 4.11 -14.36 -1.92
CA GLY A 49 4.11 -15.40 -0.90
C GLY A 49 2.74 -15.62 -0.27
N VAL A 50 2.06 -14.53 0.15
CA VAL A 50 0.70 -14.59 0.69
C VAL A 50 -0.29 -15.08 -0.36
N GLY A 51 -0.18 -14.59 -1.60
CA GLY A 51 -1.02 -15.01 -2.72
C GLY A 51 -0.88 -16.50 -3.04
N LEU A 52 0.35 -17.02 -3.11
CA LEU A 52 0.61 -18.44 -3.32
C LEU A 52 0.11 -19.29 -2.15
N PHE A 53 0.29 -18.84 -0.91
CA PHE A 53 -0.20 -19.55 0.25
C PHE A 53 -1.73 -19.71 0.21
N VAL A 54 -2.48 -18.61 0.07
CA VAL A 54 -3.95 -18.65 0.01
C VAL A 54 -4.42 -19.40 -1.25
N GLY A 55 -3.80 -19.15 -2.39
CA GLY A 55 -4.11 -19.83 -3.65
C GLY A 55 -3.92 -21.34 -3.58
N SER A 56 -2.85 -21.81 -2.94
CA SER A 56 -2.58 -23.24 -2.76
C SER A 56 -3.63 -23.93 -1.89
N ILE A 57 -4.08 -23.29 -0.81
CA ILE A 57 -5.17 -23.81 0.04
C ILE A 57 -6.45 -23.99 -0.77
N LEU A 58 -6.83 -22.97 -1.53
CA LEU A 58 -8.03 -23.03 -2.37
C LEU A 58 -7.91 -24.08 -3.46
N ALA A 59 -6.73 -24.21 -4.08
CA ALA A 59 -6.47 -25.22 -5.11
C ALA A 59 -6.56 -26.64 -4.55
N VAL A 60 -5.96 -26.92 -3.39
CA VAL A 60 -6.06 -28.25 -2.76
C VAL A 60 -7.50 -28.53 -2.32
N ARG A 61 -8.21 -27.53 -1.81
CA ARG A 61 -9.61 -27.69 -1.38
C ARG A 61 -10.54 -27.95 -2.57
N SER A 62 -10.39 -27.22 -3.67
CA SER A 62 -11.20 -27.43 -4.87
C SER A 62 -10.90 -28.79 -5.52
N TRP A 63 -9.63 -29.18 -5.54
CA TRP A 63 -9.21 -30.49 -6.02
C TRP A 63 -9.80 -31.63 -5.18
N GLY A 64 -9.79 -31.51 -3.85
CA GLY A 64 -10.42 -32.48 -2.95
C GLY A 64 -11.92 -32.61 -3.18
N GLN A 65 -12.63 -31.50 -3.41
CA GLN A 65 -14.05 -31.51 -3.77
C GLN A 65 -14.29 -32.16 -5.15
N ALA A 66 -13.39 -31.98 -6.10
CA ALA A 66 -13.51 -32.61 -7.41
C ALA A 66 -13.26 -34.13 -7.38
N MET A 67 -12.43 -34.61 -6.43
CA MET A 67 -12.10 -36.03 -6.27
C MET A 67 -13.10 -36.82 -5.44
N VAL A 68 -13.95 -36.16 -4.66
CA VAL A 68 -15.01 -36.79 -3.89
C VAL A 68 -16.33 -36.46 -4.58
N PRO A 69 -16.89 -37.37 -5.38
CA PRO A 69 -18.23 -37.19 -5.92
C PRO A 69 -19.23 -37.09 -4.76
N PRO A 70 -20.35 -36.35 -4.91
CA PRO A 70 -21.44 -36.37 -3.95
C PRO A 70 -22.00 -37.79 -3.74
#